data_AF-A0A352CKU8-F1
#
_entry.id   AF-A0A352CKU8-F1
#
_cell.length_a   1.000
_cell.length_b   1.000
_cell.length_c   1.000
_cell.angle_alpha   90.00
_cell.angle_beta   90.00
_cell.angle_gamma   90.00
#
_symmetry.space_group_name_H-M   'P 1'
#
loop_
_entity.id
_entity.type
_entity.pdbx_description
1 polymer ?
#
loop_
_entity_poly.entity_id
_entity_poly.type
_entity_poly.pdbx_seq_one_letter_code
_entity_poly.pdbx_strand_id
1 'polypeptide(L)'
;MAVRIFITGGTFDKEYNEITGQLFFKDTHINDLLSLGRSKVNVTIQTLMMVDSLDMTEQDREQIVSACNQCPEQQIVITHGTDTMAQTAA
;
A
#
# COMPACT_ATOMS: atom_id res chain seq x y z
N MET A 1 -11.19 -11.13 14.41
CA MET A 1 -11.38 -10.02 13.46
C MET A 1 -10.05 -9.79 12.77
N ALA A 2 -10.03 -9.79 11.44
CA ALA A 2 -8.82 -9.50 10.67
C ALA A 2 -8.82 -8.02 10.25
N VAL A 3 -7.64 -7.41 10.19
CA VAL A 3 -7.44 -6.07 9.62
C VAL A 3 -7.08 -6.24 8.14
N ARG A 4 -7.77 -5.55 7.25
CA ARG A 4 -7.40 -5.49 5.83
C ARG A 4 -6.25 -4.50 5.65
N ILE A 5 -5.20 -4.90 4.96
CA ILE A 5 -4.13 -3.99 4.53
C ILE A 5 -4.18 -3.90 3.00
N PHE A 6 -4.46 -2.73 2.47
CA PHE A 6 -4.33 -2.44 1.06
C PHE A 6 -2.98 -1.78 0.77
N ILE A 7 -2.32 -2.25 -0.28
CA ILE A 7 -1.06 -1.67 -0.74
C ILE A 7 -1.28 -0.89 -2.02
N THR A 8 -0.84 0.36 -2.03
CA THR A 8 -0.86 1.21 -3.23
C THR A 8 0.54 1.63 -3.71
N GLY A 9 1.58 1.20 -2.99
CA GLY A 9 2.98 1.52 -3.25
C GLY A 9 3.50 2.64 -2.36
N GLY A 10 4.13 3.65 -2.96
CA GLY A 10 4.90 4.67 -2.23
C GLY A 10 6.28 4.17 -1.77
N THR A 11 7.03 5.03 -1.08
CA THR A 11 8.42 4.75 -0.67
C THR A 11 8.58 3.48 0.16
N PHE A 12 7.50 3.02 0.79
CA PHE A 12 7.46 1.78 1.57
C PHE A 12 7.84 0.54 0.76
N ASP A 13 7.53 0.54 -0.53
CA ASP A 13 7.75 -0.61 -1.44
C ASP A 13 8.66 -0.25 -2.63
N LYS A 14 9.38 0.88 -2.56
CA LYS A 14 10.41 1.24 -3.55
C LYS A 14 11.72 0.57 -3.19
N GLU A 15 12.27 -0.18 -4.14
CA GLU A 15 13.64 -0.69 -4.10
C GLU A 15 14.57 0.23 -4.91
N TYR A 16 15.80 0.40 -4.41
CA TYR A 16 16.84 1.14 -5.11
C TYR A 16 17.75 0.17 -5.86
N ASN A 17 17.82 0.32 -7.18
CA ASN A 17 18.80 -0.40 -7.99
C ASN A 17 20.16 0.30 -7.87
N GLU A 18 21.08 -0.26 -7.09
CA GLU A 18 22.43 0.30 -6.88
C GLU A 18 23.29 0.34 -8.16
N ILE A 19 22.94 -0.44 -9.19
CA ILE A 19 23.68 -0.49 -10.46
C ILE A 19 23.22 0.62 -11.39
N THR A 20 21.90 0.82 -11.53
CA THR A 20 21.34 1.83 -12.45
C THR A 20 20.99 3.15 -11.79
N GLY A 21 20.96 3.19 -10.46
CA GLY A 21 20.53 4.34 -9.66
C GLY A 21 19.03 4.62 -9.71
N GLN A 22 18.22 3.70 -10.25
CA GLN A 22 16.78 3.88 -10.43
C GLN A 22 15.98 3.27 -9.27
N LEU A 23 14.91 3.96 -8.87
CA LEU A 23 13.91 3.43 -7.95
C LEU A 23 12.87 2.65 -8.74
N PHE A 24 12.51 1.46 -8.27
CA PHE A 24 11.48 0.62 -8.88
C PHE A 24 10.65 -0.09 -7.82
N PHE A 25 9.47 -0.55 -8.21
CA PHE A 25 8.60 -1.36 -7.36
C PHE A 25 8.74 -2.83 -7.77
N LYS A 26 8.89 -3.73 -6.80
CA LYS A 26 9.00 -5.16 -7.08
C LYS A 26 7.91 -5.94 -6.36
N ASP A 27 8.06 -6.08 -5.05
CA ASP A 27 7.14 -6.75 -4.15
C ASP A 27 6.88 -5.85 -2.95
N THR A 28 5.78 -6.11 -2.23
CA THR A 28 5.55 -5.40 -0.98
C THR A 28 6.41 -5.94 0.15
N HIS A 29 6.94 -5.07 1.00
CA HIS A 29 7.70 -5.46 2.19
C HIS A 29 6.83 -5.60 3.46
N ILE A 30 5.52 -5.41 3.35
CA ILE A 30 4.62 -5.39 4.51
C ILE A 30 4.64 -6.71 5.30
N ASN A 31 4.67 -7.86 4.62
CA ASN A 31 4.71 -9.16 5.30
C ASN A 31 5.95 -9.30 6.18
N ASP A 32 7.12 -8.93 5.64
CA ASP A 32 8.40 -9.00 6.35
C ASP A 32 8.41 -8.01 7.52
N LEU A 33 7.91 -6.79 7.31
CA LEU A 33 7.84 -5.77 8.35
C LEU A 33 6.93 -6.17 9.52
N LEU A 34 5.78 -6.78 9.24
CA LEU A 34 4.90 -7.30 10.29
C LEU A 34 5.55 -8.44 11.07
N SER A 35 6.27 -9.32 10.38
CA SER A 35 7.02 -10.42 10.99
C SER A 35 8.16 -9.90 11.88
N LEU A 36 8.99 -8.99 11.37
CA LEU A 36 10.10 -8.35 12.10
C LEU A 36 9.59 -7.54 13.30
N GLY A 37 8.47 -6.85 13.14
CA GLY A 37 7.76 -6.14 14.21
C GLY A 37 7.10 -7.06 15.23
N ARG A 38 7.12 -8.39 15.02
CA ARG A 38 6.48 -9.41 15.86
C ARG A 38 4.98 -9.12 16.06
N SER A 39 4.33 -8.56 15.03
CA SER A 39 2.90 -8.30 15.05
C SER A 39 2.14 -9.63 15.13
N LYS A 40 1.20 -9.72 16.07
CA LYS A 40 0.27 -10.86 16.20
C LYS A 40 -1.13 -10.52 15.71
N VAL A 41 -1.30 -9.34 15.11
CA VAL A 41 -2.58 -8.91 14.55
C VAL A 41 -2.90 -9.81 13.37
N ASN A 42 -4.11 -10.37 13.34
CA ASN A 42 -4.57 -11.10 12.17
C ASN A 42 -4.81 -10.10 11.05
N VAL A 43 -4.07 -10.22 9.95
CA VAL A 43 -4.15 -9.30 8.81
C VAL A 43 -4.44 -10.07 7.52
N THR A 44 -5.21 -9.46 6.64
CA THR A 44 -5.36 -9.90 5.25
C THR A 44 -4.77 -8.81 4.36
N ILE A 45 -3.73 -9.14 3.59
CA ILE A 45 -3.04 -8.16 2.75
C ILE A 45 -3.49 -8.32 1.30
N GLN A 46 -3.73 -7.20 0.61
CA GLN A 46 -4.05 -7.17 -0.81
C GLN A 46 -3.34 -5.99 -1.47
N THR A 47 -2.58 -6.27 -2.51
CA THR A 47 -2.01 -5.23 -3.36
C THR A 47 -3.05 -4.77 -4.37
N LEU A 48 -3.38 -3.48 -4.34
CA LEU A 48 -4.26 -2.85 -5.35
C LEU A 48 -3.44 -2.34 -6.52
N MET A 49 -2.28 -1.77 -6.23
CA MET A 49 -1.37 -1.16 -7.20
C MET A 49 0.01 -0.95 -6.56
N MET A 50 1.00 -0.62 -7.38
CA MET A 50 2.36 -0.31 -6.95
C MET A 50 2.83 0.93 -7.70
N VAL A 51 2.37 2.11 -7.26
CA VAL A 51 2.62 3.38 -7.94
C VAL A 51 3.29 4.39 -7.01
N ASP A 52 3.97 5.37 -7.60
CA ASP A 52 4.34 6.59 -6.88
C ASP A 52 3.07 7.42 -6.63
N SER A 53 2.93 7.98 -5.44
CA SER A 53 1.81 8.87 -5.12
C SER A 53 1.73 10.08 -6.05
N LEU A 54 2.86 10.54 -6.59
CA LEU A 54 2.89 11.64 -7.58
C LEU A 54 2.34 11.23 -8.95
N ASP A 55 2.39 9.94 -9.28
CA ASP A 55 1.89 9.38 -10.54
C ASP A 55 0.46 8.82 -10.40
N MET A 56 -0.10 8.82 -9.19
CA MET A 56 -1.43 8.28 -8.91
C MET A 56 -2.55 9.14 -9.53
N THR A 57 -3.40 8.50 -10.32
CA THR A 57 -4.53 9.11 -11.02
C THR A 57 -5.82 9.04 -10.21
N GLU A 58 -6.86 9.78 -10.64
CA GLU A 58 -8.19 9.68 -10.04
C GLU A 58 -8.78 8.27 -10.15
N GLN A 59 -8.54 7.58 -11.26
CA GLN A 59 -9.00 6.22 -11.45
C GLN A 59 -8.38 5.26 -10.43
N ASP A 60 -7.12 5.48 -10.06
CA ASP A 60 -6.44 4.71 -9.00
C ASP A 60 -7.09 4.96 -7.64
N ARG A 61 -7.44 6.22 -7.33
CA ARG A 61 -8.16 6.58 -6.09
C ARG A 61 -9.55 5.94 -6.04
N GLU A 62 -10.28 5.92 -7.16
CA GLU A 62 -11.56 5.21 -7.27
C GLU A 62 -11.42 3.71 -7.01
N GLN A 63 -10.33 3.08 -7.46
CA GLN A 63 -10.06 1.67 -7.15
C GLN A 63 -9.85 1.45 -5.65
N ILE A 64 -9.15 2.35 -4.96
CA ILE A 64 -8.96 2.30 -3.50
C ILE A 64 -10.33 2.38 -2.79
N VAL A 65 -11.17 3.34 -3.18
CA VAL A 65 -12.52 3.51 -2.60
C VAL A 65 -13.37 2.27 -2.85
N SER A 66 -13.35 1.74 -4.08
CA SER A 66 -14.08 0.54 -4.46
C SER A 66 -13.65 -0.68 -3.63
N ALA A 67 -12.34 -0.87 -3.47
CA ALA A 67 -11.78 -1.95 -2.66
C ALA A 67 -12.19 -1.84 -1.18
N CYS A 68 -12.16 -0.62 -0.61
CA CYS A 68 -12.62 -0.38 0.76
C CYS A 68 -14.09 -0.73 0.95
N ASN A 69 -14.96 -0.37 -0.01
CA ASN A 69 -16.40 -0.64 0.08
C ASN A 69 -16.76 -2.13 -0.10
N GLN A 70 -15.96 -2.88 -0.87
CA GLN A 70 -16.19 -4.30 -1.16
C GLN A 70 -15.55 -5.23 -0.11
N CYS A 71 -14.70 -4.68 0.75
CA CYS A 71 -13.97 -5.40 1.77
C CYS A 71 -14.90 -5.85 2.91
N PRO A 72 -14.88 -7.14 3.32
CA PRO A 72 -15.68 -7.61 4.44
C PRO A 72 -15.10 -7.22 5.82
N GLU A 73 -13.80 -6.89 5.89
CA GLU A 73 -13.18 -6.43 7.13
C GLU A 73 -13.59 -5.00 7.50
N GLN A 74 -13.88 -4.77 8.80
CA GLN A 74 -14.29 -3.46 9.32
C GLN A 74 -13.13 -2.51 9.63
N GLN A 75 -11.90 -3.03 9.64
CA GLN A 75 -10.69 -2.26 9.92
C GLN A 75 -9.78 -2.36 8.70
N ILE A 76 -9.48 -1.21 8.11
CA ILE A 76 -8.68 -1.11 6.88
C ILE A 76 -7.48 -0.20 7.17
N VAL A 77 -6.31 -0.63 6.74
CA VAL A 77 -5.07 0.15 6.68
C VAL A 77 -4.64 0.22 5.22
N ILE A 78 -4.21 1.38 4.77
CA ILE A 78 -3.73 1.58 3.39
C ILE A 78 -2.29 2.05 3.48
N THR A 79 -1.36 1.35 2.83
CA THR A 79 0.00 1.86 2.61
C THR A 79 -0.01 2.74 1.38
N HIS A 80 0.57 3.94 1.49
CA HIS A 80 0.49 4.96 0.46
C HIS A 80 1.75 5.83 0.46
N GLY A 81 2.12 6.40 -0.69
CA GLY A 81 3.17 7.41 -0.78
C GLY A 81 2.76 8.74 -0.14
N THR A 82 3.69 9.43 0.51
CA THR A 82 3.37 10.58 1.37
C THR A 82 2.89 11.82 0.61
N ASP A 83 3.31 12.00 -0.65
CA ASP A 83 3.13 13.27 -1.37
C ASP A 83 1.66 13.60 -1.67
N THR A 84 0.85 12.60 -2.03
CA THR A 84 -0.59 12.79 -2.33
C THR A 84 -1.51 12.04 -1.39
N MET A 85 -0.99 11.47 -0.29
CA MET A 85 -1.78 10.71 0.69
C MET A 85 -2.98 11.50 1.22
N ALA A 86 -2.81 12.80 1.48
CA ALA A 86 -3.90 13.65 1.97
C ALA A 86 -5.04 13.83 0.94
N GLN A 87 -4.72 13.81 -0.36
CA GLN A 87 -5.71 13.91 -1.43
C GLN A 87 -6.52 12.62 -1.54
N THR A 88 -5.84 11.47 -1.43
CA THR A 88 -6.49 10.15 -1.42
C THR A 88 -7.36 9.93 -0.17
N ALA A 89 -7.03 10.57 0.96
CA ALA A 89 -7.76 10.43 2.22
C ALA A 89 -8.96 11.38 2.39
N ALA A 90 -9.09 12.41 1.56
CA ALA A 90 -10.15 13.41 1.62
C ALA A 90 -11.48 12.90 1.06
#